data_AF-A0A7U6M1K8-F1
#
_entry.id   AF-A0A7U6M1K8-F1
#
_cell.length_a   1.000
_cell.length_b   1.000
_cell.length_c   1.000
_cell.angle_alpha   90.00
_cell.angle_beta   90.00
_cell.angle_gamma   90.00
#
_symmetry.space_group_name_H-M   'P 1'
#
loop_
_entity.id
_entity.type
_entity.pdbx_description
1 polymer ?
#
loop_
_entity_poly.entity_id
_entity_poly.type
_entity_poly.pdbx_seq_one_letter_code
_entity_poly.pdbx_strand_id
1 'polypeptide(L)'
;MRTFKYVLAALPFFVLAGCGNDALEGTYEATTTVMGFKSPKQKWEFSKDYIIANGSKVKVEEWERKDDVVTARNKDGLALINVRVLEGGKRLEAVGGSDMAKNEFVRVD
;
A
#
# COMPACT_ATOMS: atom_id res chain seq x y z
N MET A 1 -19.50 -48.38 4.71
CA MET A 1 -19.39 -47.23 3.79
C MET A 1 -19.08 -46.00 4.62
N ARG A 2 -18.01 -45.26 4.26
CA ARG A 2 -17.45 -44.15 5.04
C ARG A 2 -18.34 -42.91 4.87
N THR A 3 -18.96 -42.45 5.96
CA THR A 3 -19.64 -41.15 5.99
C THR A 3 -18.58 -40.05 6.03
N PHE A 4 -18.30 -39.44 4.88
CA PHE A 4 -17.51 -38.22 4.81
C PHE A 4 -18.31 -37.08 5.45
N LYS A 5 -17.94 -36.69 6.66
CA LYS A 5 -18.37 -35.44 7.27
C LYS A 5 -17.63 -34.31 6.53
N TYR A 6 -18.34 -33.60 5.67
CA TYR A 6 -17.87 -32.31 5.16
C TYR A 6 -17.91 -31.31 6.31
N VAL A 7 -16.81 -31.22 7.05
CA VAL A 7 -16.52 -30.05 7.87
C VAL A 7 -16.22 -28.93 6.89
N LEU A 8 -17.27 -28.23 6.48
CA LEU A 8 -17.14 -26.94 5.83
C LEU A 8 -16.60 -26.00 6.93
N ALA A 9 -15.28 -25.98 7.07
CA ALA A 9 -14.59 -24.95 7.82
C ALA A 9 -14.85 -23.65 7.06
N ALA A 10 -15.95 -22.98 7.43
CA ALA A 10 -16.11 -21.56 7.22
C ALA A 10 -14.96 -20.92 8.02
N LEU A 11 -13.80 -20.83 7.39
CA LEU A 11 -12.74 -19.94 7.83
C LEU A 11 -13.44 -18.59 8.02
N PRO A 12 -13.41 -18.02 9.23
CA PRO A 12 -13.86 -16.66 9.38
C PRO A 12 -12.96 -15.87 8.43
N PHE A 13 -13.55 -15.31 7.38
CA PHE A 13 -13.01 -14.10 6.79
C PHE A 13 -13.02 -13.09 7.94
N PHE A 14 -11.98 -13.15 8.77
CA PHE A 14 -11.43 -12.00 9.43
C PHE A 14 -11.07 -11.06 8.28
N VAL A 15 -12.08 -10.30 7.85
CA VAL A 15 -11.85 -8.97 7.35
C VAL A 15 -11.08 -8.31 8.48
N LEU A 16 -9.77 -8.34 8.36
CA LEU A 16 -8.82 -7.58 9.15
C LEU A 16 -9.15 -6.11 8.89
N ALA A 17 -10.22 -5.62 9.50
CA ALA A 17 -10.49 -4.20 9.65
C ALA A 17 -9.48 -3.54 10.61
N GLY A 18 -8.47 -4.30 11.06
CA GLY A 18 -7.25 -3.80 11.66
C GLY A 18 -6.11 -3.94 10.66
N CYS A 19 -5.65 -2.80 10.17
CA CYS A 19 -4.28 -2.57 9.75
C CYS A 19 -3.81 -3.07 8.36
N GLY A 20 -4.46 -2.63 7.30
CA GLY A 20 -3.84 -2.71 5.96
C GLY A 20 -2.49 -1.97 5.87
N ASN A 21 -2.28 -0.94 6.70
CA ASN A 21 -1.14 -0.02 6.70
C ASN A 21 0.02 -0.38 7.66
N ASP A 22 -0.08 -1.37 8.55
CA ASP A 22 0.93 -1.56 9.62
C ASP A 22 2.35 -1.71 9.10
N ALA A 23 2.51 -2.35 7.94
CA ALA A 23 3.81 -2.54 7.33
C ALA A 23 4.39 -1.30 6.65
N LEU A 24 3.59 -0.25 6.41
CA LEU A 24 4.02 0.92 5.63
C LEU A 24 3.88 2.26 6.36
N GLU A 25 3.29 2.31 7.55
CA GLU A 25 3.31 3.51 8.38
C GLU A 25 4.76 3.98 8.61
N GLY A 26 5.07 5.23 8.25
CA GLY A 26 6.44 5.76 8.31
C GLY A 26 6.73 6.82 7.26
N THR A 27 7.98 7.24 7.20
CA THR A 27 8.46 8.25 6.25
C THR A 27 9.34 7.62 5.18
N TYR A 28 9.14 8.03 3.93
CA TYR A 28 9.85 7.48 2.78
C TYR A 28 10.44 8.58 1.90
N GLU A 29 11.58 8.27 1.31
CA GLU A 29 12.06 8.94 0.11
C GLU A 29 11.49 8.23 -1.12
N ALA A 30 10.64 8.94 -1.86
CA ALA A 30 10.14 8.51 -3.15
C ALA A 30 11.08 8.95 -4.27
N THR A 31 11.38 8.03 -5.19
CA THR A 31 12.08 8.31 -6.45
C THR A 31 11.21 7.87 -7.60
N THR A 32 10.86 8.81 -8.48
CA THR A 32 10.20 8.53 -9.75
C THR A 32 11.26 8.39 -10.84
N THR A 33 11.18 7.32 -11.62
CA THR A 33 11.99 7.13 -12.83
C THR A 33 11.05 7.12 -14.03
N VAL A 34 11.23 8.06 -14.96
CA VAL A 34 10.47 8.13 -16.22
C VAL A 34 11.42 7.93 -17.38
N MET A 35 11.20 6.89 -18.19
CA MET A 35 12.05 6.57 -19.36
C MET A 35 13.56 6.53 -19.04
N GLY A 36 13.91 6.04 -17.84
CA GLY A 36 15.29 5.96 -17.35
C GLY A 36 15.82 7.23 -16.68
N PHE A 37 15.10 8.36 -16.74
CA PHE A 37 15.47 9.60 -16.04
C PHE A 37 14.86 9.62 -14.64
N LYS A 38 15.71 9.86 -13.62
CA LYS A 38 15.29 9.96 -12.22
C LYS A 38 14.91 11.39 -11.88
N SER A 39 13.71 11.57 -11.35
CA SER A 39 13.27 12.81 -10.73
C SER A 39 13.98 13.05 -9.40
N PRO A 40 14.05 14.31 -8.92
CA PRO A 40 14.49 14.60 -7.57
C PRO A 40 13.70 13.78 -6.55
N LYS A 41 14.38 13.34 -5.49
CA LYS A 41 13.74 12.61 -4.39
C LYS A 41 12.68 13.47 -3.72
N GLN A 42 11.55 12.86 -3.37
CA GLN A 42 10.46 13.52 -2.66
C GLN A 42 10.20 12.83 -1.33
N LYS A 43 9.89 13.61 -0.30
CA LYS A 43 9.50 13.06 1.00
C LYS A 43 8.01 12.68 0.96
N TRP A 44 7.73 11.47 1.42
CA TRP A 44 6.38 10.93 1.60
C TRP A 44 6.21 10.46 3.03
N GLU A 45 5.02 10.66 3.59
CA GLU A 45 4.62 10.14 4.89
C GLU A 45 3.34 9.34 4.71
N PHE A 46 3.35 8.09 5.16
CA PHE A 46 2.16 7.26 5.22
C PHE A 46 1.74 7.12 6.67
N SER A 47 0.49 7.47 6.95
CA SER A 47 -0.15 7.34 8.25
C SER A 47 -1.49 6.66 8.06
N LYS A 48 -2.04 6.12 9.16
CA LYS A 48 -3.37 5.50 9.16
C LYS A 48 -4.46 6.42 8.60
N ASP A 49 -4.43 7.71 8.91
CA ASP A 49 -5.51 8.63 8.58
C ASP A 49 -5.20 9.55 7.38
N TYR A 50 -3.95 9.56 6.91
CA TYR A 50 -3.52 10.47 5.86
C TYR A 50 -2.24 10.03 5.14
N ILE A 51 -2.02 10.61 3.97
CA ILE A 51 -0.76 10.57 3.23
C ILE A 51 -0.26 12.00 3.08
N ILE A 52 1.02 12.25 3.35
CA ILE A 52 1.69 13.50 2.94
C ILE A 52 2.57 13.17 1.74
N ALA A 53 2.26 13.75 0.59
CA ALA A 53 3.06 13.64 -0.62
C ALA A 53 3.53 15.02 -1.04
N ASN A 54 4.85 15.24 -1.09
CA ASN A 54 5.43 16.52 -1.50
C ASN A 54 4.85 17.73 -0.74
N GLY A 55 4.64 17.58 0.58
CA GLY A 55 4.07 18.61 1.45
C GLY A 55 2.55 18.77 1.37
N SER A 56 1.87 18.08 0.45
CA SER A 56 0.41 18.07 0.37
C SER A 56 -0.16 16.91 1.18
N LYS A 57 -1.04 17.22 2.14
CA LYS A 57 -1.72 16.25 2.98
C LYS A 57 -3.05 15.84 2.35
N VAL A 58 -3.25 14.53 2.18
CA VAL A 58 -4.48 13.93 1.66
C VAL A 58 -5.03 12.99 2.71
N LYS A 59 -6.32 13.11 3.03
CA LYS A 59 -7.00 12.23 3.99
C LYS A 59 -7.22 10.84 3.37
N VAL A 60 -6.95 9.81 4.15
CA VAL A 60 -7.28 8.41 3.85
C VAL A 60 -8.47 8.01 4.71
N GLU A 61 -9.46 7.37 4.12
CA GLU A 61 -10.58 6.79 4.88
C GLU A 61 -10.40 5.29 5.09
N GLU A 62 -9.74 4.61 4.16
CA GLU A 62 -9.58 3.16 4.21
C GLU A 62 -8.22 2.74 3.68
N TRP A 63 -7.63 1.76 4.37
CA TRP A 63 -6.48 1.00 3.92
C TRP A 63 -6.88 -0.45 3.69
N GLU A 64 -6.75 -0.91 2.46
CA GLU A 64 -7.05 -2.28 2.06
C GLU A 64 -5.75 -3.00 1.71
N ARG A 65 -5.50 -4.16 2.32
CA ARG A 65 -4.37 -5.02 1.98
C ARG A 65 -4.85 -6.28 1.28
N LYS A 66 -4.24 -6.56 0.13
CA LYS A 66 -4.41 -7.81 -0.62
C LYS A 66 -3.03 -8.34 -1.00
N ASP A 67 -2.68 -9.50 -0.44
CA ASP A 67 -1.36 -10.12 -0.60
C ASP A 67 -0.22 -9.16 -0.18
N ASP A 68 0.66 -8.82 -1.12
CA ASP A 68 1.77 -7.89 -0.95
C ASP A 68 1.41 -6.45 -1.34
N VAL A 69 0.20 -6.18 -1.81
CA VAL A 69 -0.25 -4.85 -2.22
C VAL A 69 -1.15 -4.22 -1.17
N VAL A 70 -0.90 -2.95 -0.88
CA VAL A 70 -1.73 -2.11 -0.03
C VAL A 70 -2.27 -0.92 -0.82
N THR A 71 -3.56 -0.67 -0.66
CA THR A 71 -4.30 0.39 -1.33
C THR A 71 -4.84 1.36 -0.30
N ALA A 72 -4.59 2.66 -0.49
CA ALA A 72 -5.25 3.71 0.28
C ALA A 72 -6.44 4.25 -0.51
N ARG A 73 -7.59 4.48 0.13
CA ARG A 73 -8.81 5.00 -0.50
C ARG A 73 -9.35 6.24 0.22
N ASN A 74 -10.00 7.11 -0.54
CA ASN A 74 -10.73 8.26 0.00
C ASN A 74 -12.18 7.92 0.35
N LYS A 75 -12.96 8.91 0.79
CA LYS A 75 -14.38 8.76 1.19
C LYS A 75 -15.32 8.27 0.09
N ASP A 76 -14.92 8.46 -1.17
CA ASP A 76 -15.70 8.05 -2.33
C ASP A 76 -15.26 6.65 -2.82
N GLY A 77 -14.37 5.97 -2.08
CA GLY A 77 -13.82 4.66 -2.42
C GLY A 77 -12.73 4.68 -3.49
N LEU A 78 -12.35 5.86 -3.97
CA LEU A 78 -11.32 6.02 -5.00
C LEU A 78 -9.93 5.74 -4.43
N ALA A 79 -9.15 4.95 -5.16
CA ALA A 79 -7.76 4.66 -4.80
C ALA A 79 -6.91 5.93 -4.93
N LEU A 80 -6.24 6.29 -3.84
CA LEU A 80 -5.27 7.38 -3.76
C LEU A 80 -3.88 6.89 -4.18
N ILE A 81 -3.52 5.67 -3.76
CA ILE A 81 -2.28 5.00 -4.14
C ILE A 81 -2.43 3.49 -3.96
N ASN A 82 -1.75 2.72 -4.81
CA ASN A 82 -1.50 1.30 -4.62
C ASN A 82 0.01 1.09 -4.52
N VAL A 83 0.45 0.43 -3.46
CA VAL A 83 1.88 0.11 -3.26
C VAL A 83 2.06 -1.37 -2.98
N ARG A 84 3.03 -1.98 -3.64
CA ARG A 84 3.57 -3.27 -3.25
C ARG A 84 4.56 -3.07 -2.11
N VAL A 85 4.37 -3.81 -1.03
CA VAL A 85 5.22 -3.79 0.16
C VAL A 85 6.33 -4.81 -0.02
N LEU A 86 7.57 -4.33 -0.04
CA LEU A 86 8.79 -5.12 -0.18
C LEU A 86 9.62 -5.06 1.09
N GLU A 87 10.45 -6.08 1.32
CA GLU A 87 11.42 -6.10 2.42
C GLU A 87 10.80 -5.76 3.80
N GLY A 88 9.57 -6.22 4.03
CA GLY A 88 8.84 -5.98 5.29
C GLY A 88 8.49 -4.51 5.55
N GLY A 89 8.38 -3.67 4.52
CA GLY A 89 8.03 -2.25 4.68
C GLY A 89 9.21 -1.29 4.54
N LYS A 90 10.44 -1.79 4.36
CA LYS A 90 11.61 -0.94 4.12
C LYS A 90 11.59 -0.32 2.72
N ARG A 91 10.95 -0.99 1.78
CA ARG A 91 10.80 -0.53 0.39
C ARG A 91 9.38 -0.73 -0.08
N LEU A 92 8.88 0.24 -0.85
CA LEU A 92 7.59 0.14 -1.52
C LEU A 92 7.77 0.41 -3.02
N GLU A 93 6.88 -0.14 -3.82
CA GLU A 93 6.82 0.10 -5.27
C GLU A 93 5.38 0.44 -5.66
N ALA A 94 5.15 1.55 -6.37
CA ALA A 94 3.80 1.88 -6.83
C ALA A 94 3.31 0.88 -7.87
N VAL A 95 2.05 0.47 -7.77
CA VAL A 95 1.38 -0.48 -8.67
C VAL A 95 0.31 0.23 -9.50
N GLY A 96 0.19 -0.13 -10.78
CA GLY A 96 -0.84 0.40 -11.68
C GLY A 96 -0.46 1.68 -12.42
N GLY A 97 0.83 2.04 -12.43
CA GLY A 97 1.38 3.10 -13.28
C GLY A 97 1.65 2.64 -14.72
N SER A 98 2.27 3.52 -15.52
CA SER A 98 2.78 3.16 -16.85
C SER A 98 4.09 2.38 -16.73
N ASP A 99 4.35 1.43 -17.63
CA ASP A 99 5.65 0.73 -17.74
C ASP A 99 6.83 1.70 -17.94
N MET A 100 6.54 2.91 -18.41
CA MET A 100 7.50 3.97 -18.63
C MET A 100 7.81 4.79 -17.37
N ALA A 101 7.02 4.64 -16.29
CA ALA A 101 7.12 5.43 -15.07
C ALA A 101 7.09 4.54 -13.82
N LYS A 102 8.25 4.35 -13.19
CA LYS A 102 8.40 3.60 -11.94
C LYS A 102 8.48 4.54 -10.76
N ASN A 103 7.73 4.25 -9.69
CA ASN A 103 7.87 4.96 -8.40
C ASN A 103 8.31 3.97 -7.33
N GLU A 104 9.45 4.24 -6.71
CA GLU A 104 10.01 3.46 -5.62
C GLU A 104 10.10 4.33 -4.37
N PHE A 105 9.81 3.75 -3.21
CA PHE A 105 9.84 4.41 -1.92
C PHE A 105 10.81 3.66 -1.03
N VAL A 106 11.72 4.37 -0.36
CA VAL A 106 12.67 3.79 0.61
C VAL A 106 12.45 4.45 1.95
N ARG A 107 12.25 3.64 2.99
CA ARG A 107 12.00 4.12 4.34
C ARG A 107 13.23 4.87 4.89
N VAL A 108 13.00 5.97 5.62
CA VAL A 108 14.08 6.84 6.12
C VAL A 108 13.98 7.18 7.61
N ASP A 109 12.96 6.70 8.30
CA ASP A 109 12.87 6.70 9.76
C ASP A 109 13.63 5.51 10.39
#